data_AF-A0A926GHV1-F1
#
_entry.id   AF-A0A926GHV1-F1
#
_cell.length_a   1.000
_cell.length_b   1.000
_cell.length_c   1.000
_cell.angle_alpha   90.00
_cell.angle_beta   90.00
_cell.angle_gamma   90.00
#
_symmetry.space_group_name_H-M   'P 1'
#
loop_
_entity.id
_entity.type
_entity.pdbx_description
1 polymer ?
#
loop_
_entity_poly.entity_id
_entity_poly.type
_entity_poly.pdbx_seq_one_letter_code
_entity_poly.pdbx_strand_id
1 'polypeptide(L)' 'MPRWGGWTSDLDQSAELFGRYYPERVEQMRVAASTGRAPSPDPAVLGMLINDLGPWLAAEYPAVHGGKARRS' A
#
# COMPACT_ATOMS: atom_id res chain seq x y z
N MET A 1 -8.92 -5.27 6.05
CA MET A 1 -8.55 -6.63 5.58
C MET A 1 -9.56 -7.68 6.05
N PRO A 2 -10.73 -7.81 5.41
CA PRO A 2 -11.77 -8.75 5.89
C PRO A 2 -11.37 -10.22 5.80
N ARG A 3 -10.42 -10.56 4.91
CA ARG A 3 -9.89 -11.93 4.70
C ARG A 3 -8.87 -12.38 5.77
N TRP A 4 -8.38 -11.45 6.59
CA TRP A 4 -7.22 -11.66 7.49
C TRP A 4 -7.56 -11.50 8.99
N GLY A 5 -8.84 -11.49 9.35
CA GLY A 5 -9.25 -11.55 10.76
C GLY A 5 -8.98 -10.29 11.59
N GLY A 6 -8.58 -9.15 11.01
CA GLY A 6 -8.38 -7.90 11.76
C GLY A 6 -7.65 -6.78 11.02
N TRP A 7 -7.21 -5.78 11.79
CA TRP A 7 -6.33 -4.67 11.38
C TRP A 7 -5.04 -4.74 12.20
N THR A 8 -3.90 -4.45 11.59
CA THR A 8 -2.62 -4.24 12.29
C THR A 8 -2.17 -2.79 12.08
N SER A 9 -1.58 -2.20 13.11
CA SER A 9 -0.90 -0.90 13.01
C SER A 9 0.60 -1.05 12.72
N ASP A 10 1.11 -2.28 12.71
CA ASP A 10 2.49 -2.57 12.33
C ASP A 10 2.62 -2.49 10.81
N LEU A 11 3.38 -1.48 10.35
CA LEU A 11 3.60 -1.23 8.93
C LEU A 11 4.42 -2.33 8.24
N ASP A 12 5.37 -2.96 8.94
CA ASP A 12 6.18 -4.04 8.36
C ASP A 12 5.32 -5.29 8.21
N GLN A 13 4.53 -5.60 9.24
CA GLN A 13 3.54 -6.68 9.14
C GLN A 13 2.54 -6.40 8.02
N SER A 14 2.08 -5.17 7.88
CA SER A 14 1.17 -4.78 6.79
C SER A 14 1.81 -5.01 5.41
N ALA A 15 3.09 -4.66 5.26
CA ALA A 15 3.83 -4.85 4.01
C ALA A 15 4.01 -6.33 3.65
N GLU A 16 4.36 -7.19 4.61
CA GLU A 16 4.47 -8.63 4.38
C GLU A 16 3.14 -9.25 3.98
N LEU A 17 2.05 -8.83 4.61
CA LEU A 17 0.71 -9.31 4.27
C LEU A 17 0.26 -8.85 2.89
N PHE A 18 0.55 -7.61 2.54
CA PHE A 18 0.34 -7.10 1.20
C PHE A 18 1.09 -7.93 0.15
N GLY A 19 2.36 -8.26 0.41
CA GLY A 19 3.21 -9.04 -0.49
C GLY A 19 2.71 -10.46 -0.78
N ARG A 20 1.86 -11.04 0.09
CA ARG A 20 1.22 -12.34 -0.18
C ARG A 20 0.22 -12.28 -1.34
N TYR A 21 -0.35 -11.11 -1.61
CA TYR A 21 -1.32 -10.89 -2.68
C TYR A 21 -0.68 -10.22 -3.90
N TYR A 22 0.34 -9.38 -3.68
CA TYR A 22 1.03 -8.62 -4.72
C TYR A 22 2.54 -8.79 -4.59
N PRO A 23 3.07 -10.00 -4.85
CA PRO A 23 4.49 -10.31 -4.66
C PRO A 23 5.40 -9.41 -5.51
N GLU A 24 4.96 -8.98 -6.68
CA GLU A 24 5.69 -8.09 -7.56
C GLU A 24 5.81 -6.64 -7.04
N ARG A 25 5.00 -6.27 -6.04
CA ARG A 25 5.01 -4.92 -5.42
C ARG A 25 5.45 -4.91 -3.96
N VAL A 26 5.83 -6.06 -3.40
CA VAL A 26 6.17 -6.17 -1.96
C VAL A 26 7.32 -5.24 -1.57
N GLU A 27 8.34 -5.10 -2.41
CA GLU A 27 9.48 -4.23 -2.12
C GLU A 27 9.08 -2.75 -2.08
N GLN A 28 8.18 -2.32 -2.96
CA GLN A 28 7.64 -0.96 -2.93
C GLN A 28 6.89 -0.69 -1.62
N MET A 29 6.10 -1.67 -1.15
CA MET A 29 5.37 -1.57 0.11
C MET A 29 6.29 -1.57 1.34
N ARG A 30 7.39 -2.35 1.31
CA ARG A 30 8.42 -2.32 2.38
C ARG A 30 9.11 -0.95 2.46
N VAL A 31 9.42 -0.34 1.31
CA VAL A 31 9.98 1.02 1.25
C VAL A 31 8.97 2.05 1.76
N ALA A 32 7.69 1.89 1.46
CA ALA A 32 6.64 2.76 2.00
C ALA A 32 6.52 2.64 3.53
N ALA A 33 6.56 1.42 4.06
CA ALA A 33 6.53 1.16 5.51
C ALA A 33 7.73 1.80 6.23
N SER A 34 8.95 1.61 5.70
CA SER A 34 10.14 2.21 6.30
C SER A 34 10.12 3.74 6.23
N THR A 35 9.73 4.31 5.09
CA THR A 35 9.63 5.76 4.88
C THR A 35 8.57 6.39 5.79
N GLY A 36 7.46 5.68 6.03
CA GLY A 36 6.40 6.12 6.95
C GLY A 36 6.86 6.19 8.41
N ARG A 37 7.83 5.37 8.83
CA ARG A 37 8.44 5.43 10.17
C ARG A 37 9.59 6.43 10.24
N ALA A 38 10.39 6.50 9.17
CA ALA A 38 11.58 7.34 9.07
C ALA A 38 11.61 8.02 7.70
N PRO A 39 11.23 9.31 7.61
CA PRO A 39 11.17 10.02 6.35
C PRO A 39 12.50 10.03 5.60
N SER A 40 12.45 9.81 4.29
CA SER A 40 13.62 9.87 3.40
C SER A 40 13.58 11.14 2.54
N PRO A 41 14.71 11.86 2.40
CA PRO A 41 14.81 12.98 1.47
C PRO A 41 15.11 12.53 0.02
N ASP A 42 15.26 11.23 -0.24
CA ASP A 42 15.62 10.71 -1.57
C ASP A 42 14.49 10.94 -2.59
N PRO A 43 14.74 11.73 -3.66
CA PRO A 43 13.75 11.96 -4.72
C PRO A 43 13.29 10.69 -5.44
N ALA A 44 14.13 9.65 -5.51
CA ALA A 44 13.75 8.38 -6.13
C ALA A 44 12.70 7.64 -5.29
N VAL A 45 12.83 7.68 -3.96
CA VAL A 45 11.83 7.12 -3.03
C VAL A 45 10.52 7.89 -3.17
N LEU A 46 10.58 9.23 -3.16
CA LEU A 46 9.39 10.06 -3.35
C LEU A 46 8.72 9.78 -4.70
N GLY A 47 9.51 9.69 -5.78
CA GLY A 47 9.03 9.38 -7.12
C GLY A 47 8.31 8.03 -7.19
N MET A 48 8.89 6.98 -6.59
CA MET A 48 8.27 5.66 -6.49
C MET A 48 6.95 5.73 -5.73
N LEU A 49 6.89 6.43 -4.60
CA LEU A 49 5.68 6.52 -3.78
C LEU A 49 4.54 7.28 -4.47
N ILE A 50 4.83 8.46 -5.04
CA ILE A 50 3.78 9.36 -5.54
C ILE A 50 3.40 9.11 -7.00
N ASN A 51 4.33 8.60 -7.82
CA ASN A 51 4.09 8.43 -9.26
C ASN A 51 3.85 6.97 -9.67
N ASP A 52 4.18 5.98 -8.83
CA ASP A 52 3.95 4.56 -9.13
C ASP A 52 3.04 3.90 -8.08
N LEU A 53 3.55 3.69 -6.85
CA LEU A 53 2.85 2.90 -5.85
C LEU A 53 1.49 3.51 -5.45
N GLY A 54 1.44 4.82 -5.21
CA GLY A 54 0.23 5.54 -4.83
C GLY A 54 -0.89 5.44 -5.88
N PRO A 55 -0.64 5.83 -7.14
CA PRO A 55 -1.61 5.69 -8.23
C PRO A 55 -2.08 4.25 -8.44
N TRP A 56 -1.17 3.27 -8.34
CA TRP A 56 -1.55 1.87 -8.48
C TRP A 56 -2.49 1.41 -7.34
N LEU A 57 -2.18 1.75 -6.08
CA LEU A 57 -3.05 1.43 -4.94
C LEU A 57 -4.45 2.06 -5.09
N ALA A 58 -4.51 3.30 -5.58
CA ALA A 58 -5.77 4.01 -5.80
C ALA A 58 -6.64 3.34 -6.88
N ALA A 59 -6.03 2.76 -7.91
CA ALA A 59 -6.73 1.99 -8.94
C ALA A 59 -7.11 0.58 -8.47
N GLU A 60 -6.26 -0.05 -7.66
CA GLU A 60 -6.48 -1.41 -7.16
C GLU A 60 -7.62 -1.48 -6.14
N TYR A 61 -7.74 -0.47 -5.27
CA TYR A 61 -8.78 -0.44 -4.24
C TYR A 61 -10.21 -0.63 -4.80
N PRO A 62 -10.69 0.15 -5.80
CA PRO A 62 -12.01 -0.07 -6.39
C PRO A 62 -12.09 -1.34 -7.23
N ALA A 63 -10.98 -1.83 -7.80
CA ALA A 63 -10.97 -3.11 -8.52
C ALA A 63 -11.25 -4.29 -7.58
N VAL A 64 -10.70 -4.26 -6.37
CA VAL A 64 -10.87 -5.32 -5.35
C VAL A 64 -12.14 -5.17 -4.53
N HIS A 65 -12.55 -3.94 -4.21
CA HIS A 65 -13.64 -3.67 -3.28
C HIS A 65 -14.92 -3.14 -3.95
N GLY A 66 -14.89 -2.91 -5.26
CA GLY A 66 -15.93 -2.17 -5.97
C GLY A 66 -15.83 -0.67 -5.69
N GLY A 67 -16.30 0.14 -6.63
CA GLY A 67 -16.47 1.57 -6.38
C GLY A 67 -17.50 1.78 -5.26
N LYS A 68 -17.19 2.62 -4.27
CA LYS A 68 -18.22 3.11 -3.35
C LYS A 68 -19.27 3.84 -4.18
N ALA A 69 -20.45 3.24 -4.33
CA ALA A 69 -21.60 3.96 -4.86
C ALA A 69 -21.89 5.16 -3.95
N ARG A 70 -22.10 6.34 -4.54
CA ARG A 70 -22.48 7.53 -3.79
C ARG A 70 -23.80 7.21 -3.08
N ARG A 71 -23.78 7.19 -1.75
CA ARG A 71 -25.01 7.12 -0.96
C ARG A 71 -25.72 8.46 -1.15
N SER A 72 -26.86 8.44 -1.83
CA SER A 72 -27.82 9.55 -1.93
C SER A 72 -28.52 9.77 -0.60
#